data_AF-A0A975M0A5-F1
#
_entry.id   AF-A0A975M0A5-F1
#
_cell.length_a   1.000
_cell.length_b   1.000
_cell.length_c   1.000
_cell.angle_alpha   90.00
_cell.angle_beta   90.00
_cell.angle_gamma   90.00
#
_symmetry.space_group_name_H-M   'P 1'
#
loop_
_entity.id
_entity.type
_entity.pdbx_description
1 polymer ?
#
loop_
_entity_poly.entity_id
_entity_poly.type
_entity_poly.pdbx_seq_one_letter_code
_entity_poly.pdbx_strand_id
1 'polypeptide(L)'
;MQEERKLELIKRRQVQRDFSHIVGDLFSVVFSSSYALLDKRHAYLVQQMSERMAHYYGISGEHINDMNQYAMIHLKFNDIKNMLDDMNHYNEQTFDLLKAKTELGSQIARRLQLAQKCEDIARAYTEDTINEQFIKEMLDIQPEIESQIILLSDLYITMRGPKSYKRPMSHSIVLKAFQNDLGTFFDYNLKERFLKFNDEFLEMYNNF
;
A
#
# COMPACT_ATOMS: atom_id res chain seq x y z
N MET A 1 -35.39 34.01 -1.82
CA MET A 1 -34.99 33.21 -0.64
C MET A 1 -35.31 31.71 -0.74
N GLN A 2 -36.59 31.28 -0.86
CA GLN A 2 -36.90 29.83 -0.96
C GLN A 2 -36.46 29.20 -2.30
N GLU A 3 -36.65 29.89 -3.43
CA GLU A 3 -36.18 29.41 -4.74
C GLU A 3 -34.65 29.32 -4.82
N GLU A 4 -33.94 30.30 -4.25
CA GLU A 4 -32.47 30.29 -4.18
C GLU A 4 -31.93 29.10 -3.40
N ARG A 5 -32.55 28.76 -2.24
CA ARG A 5 -32.21 27.55 -1.48
C ARG A 5 -32.46 26.27 -2.28
N LYS A 6 -33.55 26.21 -3.05
CA LYS A 6 -33.87 25.06 -3.90
C LYS A 6 -32.86 24.90 -5.03
N LEU A 7 -32.46 25.99 -5.69
CA LEU A 7 -31.43 26.00 -6.72
C LEU A 7 -30.06 25.61 -6.17
N GLU A 8 -29.71 26.08 -4.98
CA GLU A 8 -28.47 25.71 -4.30
C GLU A 8 -28.43 24.21 -3.97
N LEU A 9 -29.53 23.63 -3.48
CA LEU A 9 -29.63 22.18 -3.22
C LEU A 9 -29.47 21.36 -4.50
N ILE A 10 -30.06 21.80 -5.62
CA ILE A 10 -29.89 21.13 -6.92
C ILE A 10 -28.43 21.17 -7.37
N LYS A 11 -27.77 22.33 -7.26
CA LYS A 11 -26.34 22.48 -7.59
C LYS A 11 -25.46 21.59 -6.71
N ARG A 12 -25.69 21.55 -5.40
CA ARG A 12 -24.94 20.67 -4.47
C ARG A 12 -25.08 19.19 -4.84
N ARG A 13 -26.30 18.75 -5.18
CA ARG A 13 -26.55 17.36 -5.62
C ARG A 13 -25.87 17.04 -6.95
N GLN A 14 -25.85 17.98 -7.89
CA GLN A 14 -25.17 17.81 -9.16
C GLN A 14 -23.65 17.66 -8.95
N VAL A 15 -23.04 18.57 -8.18
CA VAL A 15 -21.60 18.50 -7.84
C VAL A 15 -21.26 17.18 -7.14
N GLN A 16 -22.09 16.73 -6.20
CA GLN A 16 -21.86 15.46 -5.51
C GLN A 16 -21.91 14.25 -6.46
N ARG A 17 -22.86 14.26 -7.41
CA ARG A 17 -22.98 13.21 -8.43
C ARG A 17 -21.75 13.20 -9.33
N ASP A 18 -21.36 14.35 -9.86
CA ASP A 18 -20.21 14.48 -10.76
C ASP A 18 -18.91 14.06 -10.07
N PHE A 19 -18.70 14.50 -8.82
CA PHE A 19 -17.57 14.06 -8.00
C PHE A 19 -17.54 12.54 -7.83
N SER A 20 -18.70 11.93 -7.55
CA SER A 20 -18.77 10.49 -7.31
C SER A 20 -18.47 9.66 -8.54
N HIS A 21 -18.91 10.11 -9.72
CA HIS A 21 -18.57 9.47 -11.00
C HIS A 21 -17.07 9.59 -11.28
N ILE A 22 -16.49 10.78 -11.17
CA ILE A 22 -15.06 11.00 -11.44
C ILE A 22 -14.20 10.14 -10.51
N VAL A 23 -14.53 10.10 -9.22
CA VAL A 23 -13.81 9.30 -8.22
C VAL A 23 -13.97 7.81 -8.52
N GLY A 24 -15.19 7.35 -8.86
CA GLY A 24 -15.45 5.96 -9.23
C GLY A 24 -14.64 5.52 -10.45
N ASP A 25 -14.61 6.35 -11.50
CA ASP A 25 -13.88 6.07 -12.73
C ASP A 25 -12.36 6.03 -12.50
N LEU A 26 -11.81 7.02 -11.77
CA LEU A 26 -10.39 7.07 -11.43
C LEU A 26 -9.96 5.82 -10.67
N PHE A 27 -10.73 5.44 -9.65
CA PHE A 27 -10.46 4.23 -8.89
C PHE A 27 -10.56 3.00 -9.80
N SER A 28 -11.62 2.86 -10.57
CA SER A 28 -11.79 1.72 -11.50
C SER A 28 -10.55 1.52 -12.40
N VAL A 29 -10.01 2.61 -12.97
CA VAL A 29 -8.80 2.58 -13.81
C VAL A 29 -7.58 2.14 -12.98
N VAL A 30 -7.27 2.82 -11.88
CA VAL A 30 -6.10 2.52 -11.03
C VAL A 30 -6.14 1.08 -10.51
N PHE A 31 -7.32 0.56 -10.21
CA PHE A 31 -7.49 -0.79 -9.67
C PHE A 31 -7.48 -1.88 -10.73
N SER A 32 -7.92 -1.59 -11.96
CA SER A 32 -7.91 -2.56 -13.06
C SER A 32 -6.50 -3.04 -13.42
N SER A 33 -5.49 -2.17 -13.29
CA SER A 33 -4.08 -2.49 -13.53
C SER A 33 -3.38 -3.14 -12.32
N SER A 34 -4.01 -3.11 -11.13
CA SER A 34 -3.40 -3.47 -9.85
C SER A 34 -3.84 -4.84 -9.32
N TYR A 35 -4.48 -5.69 -10.13
CA TYR A 35 -5.07 -6.95 -9.67
C TYR A 35 -4.08 -7.89 -8.98
N ALA A 36 -2.83 -7.92 -9.45
CA ALA A 36 -1.76 -8.69 -8.82
C ALA A 36 -1.39 -8.17 -7.41
N LEU A 37 -1.65 -6.89 -7.13
CA LEU A 37 -1.39 -6.24 -5.84
C LEU A 37 -2.54 -6.47 -4.83
N LEU A 38 -3.63 -7.13 -5.24
CA LEU A 38 -4.78 -7.46 -4.38
C LEU A 38 -4.75 -8.90 -3.86
N ASP A 39 -3.59 -9.59 -3.96
CA ASP A 39 -3.43 -10.94 -3.46
C ASP A 39 -3.53 -10.99 -1.93
N LYS A 40 -4.60 -11.60 -1.42
CA LYS A 40 -4.89 -11.67 0.02
C LYS A 40 -3.83 -12.44 0.81
N ARG A 41 -3.27 -13.50 0.22
CA ARG A 41 -2.29 -14.36 0.90
C ARG A 41 -0.98 -13.58 1.06
N HIS A 42 -0.51 -12.94 0.00
CA HIS A 42 0.64 -12.03 0.02
C HIS A 42 0.44 -10.90 1.04
N ALA A 43 -0.69 -10.19 0.97
CA ALA A 43 -0.99 -9.09 1.90
C ALA A 43 -0.94 -9.52 3.37
N TYR A 44 -1.48 -10.70 3.70
CA TYR A 44 -1.44 -11.24 5.06
C TYR A 44 -0.01 -11.62 5.50
N LEU A 45 0.81 -12.17 4.61
CA LEU A 45 2.23 -12.41 4.91
C LEU A 45 3.00 -11.10 5.15
N VAL A 46 2.76 -10.09 4.31
CA VAL A 46 3.34 -8.76 4.46
C VAL A 46 2.95 -8.18 5.81
N GLN A 47 1.67 -8.23 6.20
CA GLN A 47 1.20 -7.72 7.49
C GLN A 47 1.90 -8.41 8.66
N GLN A 48 1.95 -9.75 8.68
CA GLN A 48 2.59 -10.48 9.78
C GLN A 48 4.10 -10.18 9.89
N MET A 49 4.82 -10.15 8.76
CA MET A 49 6.25 -9.80 8.77
C MET A 49 6.47 -8.34 9.19
N SER A 50 5.62 -7.42 8.74
CA SER A 50 5.68 -6.01 9.12
C SER A 50 5.48 -5.83 10.62
N GLU A 51 4.49 -6.50 11.20
CA GLU A 51 4.23 -6.52 12.63
C GLU A 51 5.45 -7.01 13.42
N ARG A 52 6.04 -8.12 12.99
CA ARG A 52 7.25 -8.67 13.62
C ARG A 52 8.43 -7.70 13.54
N MET A 53 8.63 -7.08 12.38
CA MET A 53 9.68 -6.09 12.18
C MET A 53 9.44 -4.83 13.04
N ALA A 54 8.20 -4.36 13.16
CA ALA A 54 7.87 -3.20 13.99
C ALA A 54 8.15 -3.46 15.48
N HIS A 55 7.90 -4.67 15.98
CA HIS A 55 8.32 -5.07 17.32
C HIS A 55 9.84 -5.01 17.51
N TYR A 56 10.62 -5.49 16.53
CA TYR A 56 12.09 -5.40 16.59
C TYR A 56 12.64 -3.99 16.47
N TYR A 57 11.92 -3.12 15.76
CA TYR A 57 12.27 -1.70 15.64
C TYR A 57 11.92 -0.91 16.92
N GLY A 58 10.89 -1.34 17.66
CA GLY A 58 10.45 -0.71 18.91
C GLY A 58 9.26 0.25 18.73
N ILE A 59 8.42 0.02 17.72
CA ILE A 59 7.18 0.79 17.51
C ILE A 59 6.18 0.48 18.63
N SER A 60 5.38 1.48 19.03
CA SER A 60 4.35 1.31 20.07
C SER A 60 3.21 0.40 19.59
N GLY A 61 2.52 -0.26 20.54
CA GLY A 61 1.42 -1.16 20.20
C GLY A 61 0.27 -0.49 19.43
N GLU A 62 -0.02 0.79 19.72
CA GLU A 62 -1.03 1.58 19.00
C GLU A 62 -0.64 1.77 17.53
N HIS A 63 0.59 2.23 17.27
CA HIS A 63 1.09 2.40 15.90
C HIS A 63 1.24 1.08 15.14
N ILE A 64 1.56 -0.03 15.83
CA ILE A 64 1.57 -1.36 15.20
C ILE A 64 0.16 -1.75 14.72
N ASN A 65 -0.87 -1.48 15.52
CA ASN A 65 -2.26 -1.76 15.12
C ASN A 65 -2.67 -0.93 13.90
N ASP A 66 -2.35 0.36 13.88
CA ASP A 66 -2.65 1.23 12.73
C ASP A 66 -1.89 0.77 11.47
N MET A 67 -0.61 0.44 11.61
CA MET A 67 0.22 -0.10 10.53
C MET A 67 -0.34 -1.43 9.99
N ASN A 68 -0.79 -2.32 10.87
CA ASN A 68 -1.40 -3.60 10.49
C ASN A 68 -2.69 -3.41 9.70
N GLN A 69 -3.54 -2.46 10.12
CA GLN A 69 -4.75 -2.10 9.38
C GLN A 69 -4.39 -1.51 8.01
N TYR A 70 -3.40 -0.62 7.97
CA TYR A 70 -2.93 0.02 6.74
C TYR A 70 -2.31 -1.00 5.76
N ALA A 71 -1.52 -1.97 6.24
CA ALA A 71 -0.92 -3.01 5.42
C ALA A 71 -1.96 -3.77 4.59
N MET A 72 -3.16 -3.95 5.12
CA MET A 72 -4.27 -4.72 4.54
C MET A 72 -5.34 -3.87 3.85
N ILE A 73 -5.26 -2.54 3.94
CA ILE A 73 -6.40 -1.68 3.58
C ILE A 73 -6.81 -1.76 2.11
N HIS A 74 -5.84 -2.02 1.22
CA HIS A 74 -6.06 -2.17 -0.21
C HIS A 74 -7.01 -3.34 -0.57
N LEU A 75 -7.18 -4.32 0.32
CA LEU A 75 -8.14 -5.42 0.15
C LEU A 75 -9.60 -4.98 0.34
N LYS A 76 -9.84 -3.80 0.92
CA LYS A 76 -11.18 -3.20 1.08
C LYS A 76 -11.69 -2.50 -0.19
N PHE A 77 -11.07 -2.76 -1.34
CA PHE A 77 -11.45 -2.18 -2.63
C PHE A 77 -12.94 -2.32 -2.96
N ASN A 78 -13.54 -3.47 -2.68
CA ASN A 78 -14.96 -3.71 -2.96
C ASN A 78 -15.89 -2.75 -2.19
N ASP A 79 -15.46 -2.26 -1.02
CA ASP A 79 -16.24 -1.31 -0.22
C ASP A 79 -16.35 0.06 -0.90
N ILE A 80 -15.40 0.38 -1.80
CA ILE A 80 -15.42 1.57 -2.65
C ILE A 80 -16.19 1.31 -3.94
N LYS A 81 -16.02 0.13 -4.56
CA LYS A 81 -16.65 -0.19 -5.85
C LYS A 81 -18.19 -0.03 -5.82
N ASN A 82 -18.83 -0.35 -4.70
CA ASN A 82 -20.27 -0.19 -4.49
C ASN A 82 -20.74 1.30 -4.44
N MET A 83 -19.82 2.27 -4.51
CA MET A 83 -20.13 3.71 -4.55
C MET A 83 -20.94 4.13 -5.79
N LEU A 84 -20.84 3.40 -6.91
CA LEU A 84 -21.56 3.71 -8.14
C LEU A 84 -23.04 3.27 -8.09
N ASP A 85 -23.35 2.20 -7.36
CA ASP A 85 -24.68 1.58 -7.37
C ASP A 85 -25.66 2.24 -6.37
N ASP A 86 -25.16 2.69 -5.22
CA ASP A 86 -26.00 3.18 -4.10
C ASP A 86 -26.39 4.67 -4.18
N MET A 87 -25.72 5.47 -5.02
CA MET A 87 -25.86 6.94 -5.05
C MET A 87 -27.17 7.46 -5.68
N ASN A 88 -28.09 6.57 -6.03
CA ASN A 88 -29.41 6.92 -6.57
C ASN A 88 -30.47 7.27 -5.49
N HIS A 89 -30.20 7.03 -4.20
CA HIS A 89 -31.15 7.27 -3.09
C HIS A 89 -30.63 8.35 -2.12
N TYR A 90 -31.15 9.58 -2.24
CA TYR A 90 -30.59 10.77 -1.59
C TYR A 90 -31.16 11.07 -0.19
N ASN A 91 -30.32 11.09 0.86
CA ASN A 91 -30.57 11.68 2.20
C ASN A 91 -29.28 12.33 2.76
N GLU A 92 -29.36 13.15 3.81
CA GLU A 92 -28.21 13.86 4.41
C GLU A 92 -27.10 12.91 4.93
N GLN A 93 -27.48 11.68 5.29
CA GLN A 93 -26.58 10.55 5.61
C GLN A 93 -25.58 10.22 4.49
N THR A 94 -25.84 10.64 3.25
CA THR A 94 -24.97 10.36 2.09
C THR A 94 -23.67 11.18 2.10
N PHE A 95 -23.61 12.35 2.76
CA PHE A 95 -22.38 13.17 2.74
C PHE A 95 -21.26 12.59 3.61
N ASP A 96 -21.57 12.19 4.86
CA ASP A 96 -20.57 11.57 5.75
C ASP A 96 -20.10 10.23 5.19
N LEU A 97 -21.01 9.45 4.57
CA LEU A 97 -20.67 8.22 3.87
C LEU A 97 -19.71 8.47 2.70
N LEU A 98 -20.00 9.49 1.88
CA LEU A 98 -19.13 9.87 0.76
C LEU A 98 -17.75 10.31 1.25
N LYS A 99 -17.71 11.10 2.32
CA LYS A 99 -16.45 11.52 2.96
C LYS A 99 -15.64 10.32 3.45
N ALA A 100 -16.27 9.39 4.19
CA ALA A 100 -15.60 8.20 4.69
C ALA A 100 -15.07 7.30 3.56
N LYS A 101 -15.83 7.12 2.48
CA LYS A 101 -15.40 6.35 1.30
C LYS A 101 -14.27 7.03 0.53
N THR A 102 -14.28 8.36 0.43
CA THR A 102 -13.21 9.13 -0.20
C THR A 102 -11.92 9.02 0.59
N GLU A 103 -12.00 9.08 1.92
CA GLU A 103 -10.87 8.87 2.81
C GLU A 103 -10.30 7.45 2.68
N LEU A 104 -11.17 6.42 2.69
CA LEU A 104 -10.77 5.04 2.43
C LEU A 104 -10.07 4.90 1.08
N GLY A 105 -10.62 5.51 0.03
CA GLY A 105 -10.01 5.50 -1.30
C GLY A 105 -8.63 6.14 -1.34
N SER A 106 -8.46 7.26 -0.64
CA SER A 106 -7.16 7.91 -0.49
C SER A 106 -6.14 6.99 0.19
N GLN A 107 -6.54 6.31 1.26
CA GLN A 107 -5.66 5.37 1.98
C GLN A 107 -5.29 4.16 1.12
N ILE A 108 -6.27 3.60 0.38
CA ILE A 108 -6.00 2.51 -0.56
C ILE A 108 -5.03 2.94 -1.65
N ALA A 109 -5.23 4.13 -2.25
CA ALA A 109 -4.34 4.65 -3.28
C ALA A 109 -2.90 4.80 -2.76
N ARG A 110 -2.71 5.34 -1.55
CA ARG A 110 -1.39 5.40 -0.91
C ARG A 110 -0.80 4.00 -0.70
N ARG A 111 -1.60 3.03 -0.22
CA ARG A 111 -1.09 1.66 0.00
C ARG A 111 -0.69 0.96 -1.29
N LEU A 112 -1.44 1.20 -2.38
CA LEU A 112 -1.07 0.71 -3.71
C LEU A 112 0.19 1.38 -4.25
N GLN A 113 0.37 2.69 -4.03
CA GLN A 113 1.61 3.38 -4.39
C GLN A 113 2.83 2.75 -3.68
N LEU A 114 2.68 2.35 -2.42
CA LEU A 114 3.74 1.66 -1.67
C LEU A 114 4.04 0.26 -2.24
N ALA A 115 3.01 -0.48 -2.67
CA ALA A 115 3.17 -1.77 -3.34
C ALA A 115 3.82 -1.61 -4.73
N GLN A 116 3.47 -0.56 -5.47
CA GLN A 116 4.10 -0.24 -6.75
C GLN A 116 5.58 0.12 -6.57
N LYS A 117 5.90 0.94 -5.57
CA LYS A 117 7.28 1.23 -5.16
C LYS A 117 8.08 -0.05 -4.90
N CYS A 118 7.49 -1.03 -4.22
CA CYS A 118 8.10 -2.34 -4.00
C CYS A 118 8.43 -3.06 -5.32
N GLU A 119 7.48 -3.15 -6.25
CA GLU A 119 7.70 -3.77 -7.57
C GLU A 119 8.75 -3.04 -8.40
N ASP A 120 8.76 -1.71 -8.36
CA ASP A 120 9.71 -0.89 -9.12
C ASP A 120 11.14 -1.07 -8.58
N ILE A 121 11.32 -1.07 -7.25
CA ILE A 121 12.63 -1.38 -6.62
C ILE A 121 13.06 -2.81 -6.97
N ALA A 122 12.16 -3.78 -6.87
CA ALA A 122 12.46 -5.18 -7.14
C ALA A 122 12.83 -5.42 -8.62
N ARG A 123 12.18 -4.73 -9.55
CA ARG A 123 12.48 -4.76 -10.98
C ARG A 123 13.82 -4.09 -11.26
N ALA A 124 14.02 -2.86 -10.77
CA ALA A 124 15.27 -2.12 -10.98
C ALA A 124 16.49 -2.87 -10.47
N TYR A 125 16.36 -3.55 -9.32
CA TYR A 125 17.40 -4.43 -8.80
C TYR A 125 17.68 -5.63 -9.73
N THR A 126 16.63 -6.25 -10.26
CA THR A 126 16.75 -7.43 -11.13
C THR A 126 17.38 -7.06 -12.47
N GLU A 127 17.06 -5.88 -12.99
CA GLU A 127 17.52 -5.37 -14.29
C GLU A 127 18.85 -4.62 -14.20
N ASP A 128 19.42 -4.46 -12.99
CA ASP A 128 20.64 -3.70 -12.72
C ASP A 128 20.56 -2.24 -13.20
N THR A 129 19.41 -1.59 -12.95
CA THR A 129 19.11 -0.21 -13.38
C THR A 129 19.02 0.79 -12.23
N ILE A 130 19.33 0.37 -11.00
CA ILE A 130 19.37 1.24 -9.82
C ILE A 130 20.45 2.32 -10.03
N ASN A 131 20.04 3.58 -9.92
CA ASN A 131 20.92 4.74 -10.00
C ASN A 131 20.51 5.80 -8.95
N GLU A 132 21.35 6.82 -8.77
CA GLU A 132 21.14 7.84 -7.73
C GLU A 132 19.80 8.58 -7.87
N GLN A 133 19.39 8.89 -9.11
CA GLN A 133 18.12 9.55 -9.37
C GLN A 133 16.94 8.66 -8.97
N PHE A 134 16.97 7.38 -9.35
CA PHE A 134 15.97 6.40 -8.97
C PHE A 134 15.88 6.24 -7.45
N ILE A 135 17.03 6.14 -6.76
CA ILE A 135 17.07 6.04 -5.30
C ILE A 135 16.39 7.25 -4.66
N LYS A 136 16.71 8.46 -5.11
CA LYS A 136 16.11 9.69 -4.59
C LYS A 136 14.58 9.71 -4.78
N GLU A 137 14.11 9.39 -5.98
CA GLU A 137 12.68 9.31 -6.29
C GLU A 137 11.96 8.30 -5.39
N MET A 138 12.57 7.12 -5.17
CA MET A 138 11.98 6.12 -4.28
C MET A 138 11.99 6.59 -2.82
N LEU A 139 13.03 7.27 -2.34
CA LEU A 139 13.10 7.76 -0.96
C LEU A 139 12.06 8.83 -0.65
N ASP A 140 11.65 9.64 -1.63
CA ASP A 140 10.63 10.69 -1.45
C ASP A 140 9.21 10.11 -1.29
N ILE A 141 8.96 8.87 -1.74
CA ILE A 141 7.64 8.23 -1.67
C ILE A 141 7.45 7.55 -0.30
N GLN A 142 6.56 8.12 0.52
CA GLN A 142 6.17 7.56 1.83
C GLN A 142 7.40 7.23 2.72
N PRO A 143 8.17 8.26 3.12
CA PRO A 143 9.41 8.09 3.88
C PRO A 143 9.18 7.72 5.35
N GLU A 144 7.93 7.65 5.82
CA GLU A 144 7.60 7.33 7.20
C GLU A 144 8.06 5.92 7.59
N ILE A 145 8.44 5.73 8.85
CA ILE A 145 9.06 4.48 9.30
C ILE A 145 8.11 3.27 9.19
N GLU A 146 6.82 3.48 9.44
CA GLU A 146 5.77 2.46 9.29
C GLU A 146 5.64 2.01 7.82
N SER A 147 5.68 2.97 6.89
CA SER A 147 5.68 2.71 5.44
C SER A 147 6.93 1.94 5.01
N GLN A 148 8.10 2.30 5.55
CA GLN A 148 9.35 1.60 5.29
C GLN A 148 9.36 0.17 5.84
N ILE A 149 8.78 -0.07 7.04
CA ILE A 149 8.65 -1.42 7.62
C ILE A 149 7.79 -2.32 6.73
N ILE A 150 6.66 -1.79 6.24
CA ILE A 150 5.80 -2.51 5.29
C ILE A 150 6.56 -2.79 4.00
N LEU A 151 7.21 -1.78 3.43
CA LEU A 151 7.97 -1.89 2.19
C LEU A 151 9.10 -2.92 2.30
N LEU A 152 9.85 -2.94 3.40
CA LEU A 152 10.93 -3.89 3.62
C LEU A 152 10.41 -5.32 3.60
N SER A 153 9.32 -5.56 4.32
CA SER A 153 8.67 -6.87 4.41
C SER A 153 8.14 -7.31 3.04
N ASP A 154 7.45 -6.41 2.34
CA ASP A 154 6.90 -6.62 1.00
C ASP A 154 8.01 -6.93 -0.02
N LEU A 155 9.12 -6.18 0.02
CA LEU A 155 10.26 -6.37 -0.85
C LEU A 155 10.94 -7.71 -0.59
N TYR A 156 11.15 -8.10 0.67
CA TYR A 156 11.70 -9.41 1.01
C TYR A 156 10.85 -10.56 0.44
N ILE A 157 9.53 -10.51 0.64
CA ILE A 157 8.60 -11.53 0.12
C ILE A 157 8.62 -11.53 -1.42
N THR A 158 8.56 -10.35 -2.03
CA THR A 158 8.54 -10.14 -3.48
C THR A 158 9.82 -10.59 -4.17
N MET A 159 10.98 -10.45 -3.52
CA MET A 159 12.27 -10.94 -4.02
C MET A 159 12.37 -12.46 -3.97
N ARG A 160 11.77 -13.09 -2.96
CA ARG A 160 11.72 -14.54 -2.80
C ARG A 160 10.60 -15.22 -3.59
N GLY A 161 9.55 -14.49 -3.96
CA GLY A 161 8.42 -15.02 -4.73
C GLY A 161 8.67 -15.09 -6.24
N PRO A 162 7.90 -15.91 -6.98
CA PRO A 162 7.96 -15.95 -8.43
C PRO A 162 7.32 -14.70 -9.04
N LYS A 163 7.92 -14.14 -10.10
CA LYS A 163 7.32 -13.07 -10.92
C LYS A 163 7.53 -13.38 -12.40
N SER A 164 6.76 -12.73 -13.28
CA SER A 164 6.88 -12.91 -14.73
C SER A 164 8.28 -12.57 -15.28
N TYR A 165 8.95 -11.60 -14.65
CA TYR A 165 10.24 -11.07 -15.06
C TYR A 165 11.44 -11.66 -14.28
N LYS A 166 11.22 -12.52 -13.27
CA LYS A 166 12.33 -13.12 -12.49
C LYS A 166 11.99 -14.44 -11.80
N ARG A 167 13.03 -15.24 -11.58
CA ARG A 167 12.94 -16.44 -10.73
C ARG A 167 13.01 -16.05 -9.24
N PRO A 168 12.35 -16.82 -8.36
CA PRO A 168 12.52 -16.75 -6.91
C PRO A 168 14.00 -16.72 -6.49
N MET A 169 14.38 -15.77 -5.65
CA MET A 169 15.71 -15.73 -5.05
C MET A 169 15.72 -16.50 -3.72
N SER A 170 16.84 -17.15 -3.40
CA SER A 170 17.03 -17.77 -2.09
C SER A 170 17.14 -16.70 -1.00
N HIS A 171 16.84 -17.07 0.23
CA HIS A 171 16.98 -16.18 1.38
C HIS A 171 18.38 -15.54 1.48
N SER A 172 19.46 -16.34 1.30
CA SER A 172 20.83 -15.84 1.35
C SER A 172 21.17 -14.84 0.25
N ILE A 173 20.58 -14.98 -0.95
CA ILE A 173 20.74 -14.00 -2.03
C ILE A 173 20.03 -12.69 -1.68
N VAL A 174 18.80 -12.78 -1.18
CA VAL A 174 18.02 -11.59 -0.80
C VAL A 174 18.70 -10.83 0.35
N LEU A 175 19.26 -11.51 1.35
CA LEU A 175 20.00 -10.83 2.42
C LEU A 175 21.23 -10.08 1.91
N LYS A 176 21.98 -10.67 0.96
CA LYS A 176 23.10 -9.96 0.32
C LYS A 176 22.63 -8.73 -0.44
N ALA A 177 21.48 -8.82 -1.11
CA ALA A 177 20.86 -7.67 -1.78
C ALA A 177 20.52 -6.55 -0.77
N PHE A 178 19.96 -6.88 0.40
CA PHE A 178 19.71 -5.90 1.47
C PHE A 178 20.97 -5.34 2.12
N GLN A 179 22.06 -6.11 2.18
CA GLN A 179 23.35 -5.63 2.68
C GLN A 179 24.02 -4.61 1.74
N ASN A 180 23.83 -4.79 0.43
CA ASN A 180 24.51 -3.99 -0.59
C ASN A 180 23.61 -2.89 -1.16
N ASP A 181 22.69 -3.27 -2.05
CA ASP A 181 21.98 -2.33 -2.93
C ASP A 181 20.63 -1.92 -2.35
N LEU A 182 19.82 -2.90 -1.94
CA LEU A 182 18.46 -2.66 -1.44
C LEU A 182 18.44 -1.96 -0.08
N GLY A 183 19.51 -2.07 0.70
CA GLY A 183 19.61 -1.40 2.00
C GLY A 183 19.57 0.13 1.91
N THR A 184 19.84 0.70 0.74
CA THR A 184 19.86 2.16 0.51
C THR A 184 18.47 2.81 0.54
N PHE A 185 17.40 2.02 0.38
CA PHE A 185 16.01 2.51 0.37
C PHE A 185 15.38 2.61 1.77
N PHE A 186 16.11 2.27 2.82
CA PHE A 186 15.59 2.13 4.17
C PHE A 186 16.42 2.90 5.20
N ASP A 187 15.76 3.29 6.29
CA ASP A 187 16.43 3.72 7.50
C ASP A 187 17.50 2.69 7.93
N TYR A 188 18.66 3.21 8.31
CA TYR A 188 19.81 2.38 8.66
C TYR A 188 19.46 1.40 9.78
N ASN A 189 18.80 1.86 10.85
CA ASN A 189 18.46 1.01 11.98
C ASN A 189 17.43 -0.06 11.60
N LEU A 190 16.48 0.28 10.72
CA LEU A 190 15.48 -0.67 10.24
C LEU A 190 16.14 -1.82 9.50
N LYS A 191 17.01 -1.50 8.54
CA LYS A 191 17.79 -2.48 7.78
C LYS A 191 18.66 -3.34 8.69
N GLU A 192 19.41 -2.73 9.62
CA GLU A 192 20.27 -3.48 10.54
C GLU A 192 19.48 -4.43 11.45
N ARG A 193 18.30 -4.02 11.92
CA ARG A 193 17.41 -4.88 12.72
C ARG A 193 16.90 -6.05 11.89
N PHE A 194 16.47 -5.83 10.65
CA PHE A 194 16.07 -6.91 9.75
C PHE A 194 17.19 -7.92 9.53
N LEU A 195 18.39 -7.43 9.20
CA LEU A 195 19.57 -8.30 8.98
C LEU A 195 19.95 -9.08 10.24
N LYS A 196 19.82 -8.47 11.43
CA LYS A 196 20.12 -9.13 12.70
C LYS A 196 19.15 -10.26 13.04
N PHE A 197 17.86 -10.12 12.73
CA PHE A 197 16.81 -11.08 13.09
C PHE A 197 16.27 -11.87 11.87
N ASN A 198 17.06 -11.95 10.81
CA ASN A 198 16.65 -12.50 9.51
C ASN A 198 16.14 -13.94 9.55
N ASP A 199 16.64 -14.77 10.49
CA ASP A 199 16.26 -16.19 10.61
C ASP A 199 14.75 -16.36 10.89
N GLU A 200 14.15 -15.46 11.67
CA GLU A 200 12.71 -15.50 11.93
C GLU A 200 11.91 -15.17 10.66
N PHE A 201 12.37 -14.22 9.85
CA PHE A 201 11.72 -13.90 8.57
C PHE A 201 11.90 -15.02 7.54
N LEU A 202 12.97 -15.82 7.63
CA LEU A 202 13.11 -17.05 6.86
C LEU A 202 12.05 -18.07 7.27
N GLU A 203 11.90 -18.31 8.57
CA GLU A 203 10.92 -19.25 9.12
C GLU A 203 9.49 -18.84 8.76
N MET A 204 9.13 -17.58 8.98
CA MET A 204 7.82 -17.03 8.64
C MET A 204 7.49 -17.20 7.16
N TYR A 205 8.45 -17.00 6.27
CA TYR A 205 8.23 -17.19 4.83
C TYR A 205 8.01 -18.66 4.48
N ASN A 206 8.79 -19.57 5.07
CA ASN A 206 8.76 -20.99 4.70
C ASN A 206 7.52 -21.71 5.25
N ASN A 207 6.95 -21.21 6.36
CA ASN A 207 5.80 -21.81 7.04
C ASN A 207 4.45 -21.25 6.57
N PHE A 208 4.43 -20.40 5.55
CA PHE A 208 3.25 -19.69 5.07
C PHE A 208 2.65 -20.28 3.79
#